data_AF-A0A0K8U5R5-F1
#
_entry.id   AF-A0A0K8U5R5-F1
#
_cell.length_a   1.000
_cell.length_b   1.000
_cell.length_c   1.000
_cell.angle_alpha   90.00
_cell.angle_beta   90.00
_cell.angle_gamma   90.00
#
_symmetry.space_group_name_H-M   'P 1'
#
loop_
_entity.id
_entity.type
_entity.pdbx_description
1 polymer ?
#
loop_
_entity_poly.entity_id
_entity_poly.type
_entity_poly.pdbx_seq_one_letter_code
_entity_poly.pdbx_strand_id
1 'polypeptide(L)'
;PLHLTSTTLWWNGPTWLTESQEFWPKSAARNIIPPESRKIENFHITQEEDDILHRFSSFARALRVVAYMHKFIQRLKLKMKGAPNDPCVQLTHSDLQHAKVSIILYTQTRYFSNEKSKLLEKRPLEKGSSLLVLNPFLDS
;
A
#
# COMPACT_ATOMS: atom_id res chain seq x y z
N PRO A 1 -38.02 6.37 32.24
CA PRO A 1 -37.64 5.07 31.60
C PRO A 1 -38.76 3.99 31.56
N LEU A 2 -40.04 4.33 31.73
CA LEU A 2 -41.16 3.37 31.77
C LEU A 2 -41.81 3.07 30.41
N HIS A 3 -41.46 3.82 29.36
CA HIS A 3 -42.11 3.69 28.05
C HIS A 3 -41.58 2.53 27.19
N LEU A 4 -40.40 1.97 27.49
CA LEU A 4 -39.85 0.84 26.74
C LEU A 4 -40.38 -0.51 27.24
N THR A 5 -40.79 -0.60 28.50
CA THR A 5 -41.34 -1.83 29.09
C THR A 5 -42.77 -2.10 28.63
N SER A 6 -43.52 -1.07 28.21
CA SER A 6 -44.87 -1.20 27.66
C SER A 6 -44.90 -1.54 26.16
N THR A 7 -43.76 -1.51 25.48
CA THR A 7 -43.74 -1.63 24.01
C THR A 7 -43.34 -3.05 23.61
N THR A 8 -44.32 -3.85 23.19
CA THR A 8 -44.12 -5.22 22.70
C THR A 8 -43.16 -5.29 21.51
N LEU A 9 -43.12 -4.23 20.68
CA LEU A 9 -42.21 -4.12 19.53
C LEU A 9 -40.73 -4.18 19.94
N TRP A 10 -40.35 -3.62 21.09
CA TRP A 10 -38.94 -3.59 21.52
C TRP A 10 -38.45 -4.96 22.00
N TRP A 11 -39.33 -5.72 22.66
CA TRP A 11 -38.97 -7.00 23.27
C TRP A 11 -39.21 -8.19 22.35
N ASN A 12 -40.24 -8.15 21.51
CA ASN A 12 -40.63 -9.25 20.63
C ASN A 12 -40.38 -8.95 19.15
N GLY A 13 -39.99 -7.71 18.82
CA GLY A 13 -39.87 -7.27 17.44
C GLY A 13 -41.23 -7.07 16.76
N PRO A 14 -41.21 -6.84 15.43
CA PRO A 14 -42.43 -6.73 14.64
C PRO A 14 -43.19 -8.06 14.62
N THR A 15 -44.53 -7.99 14.62
CA THR A 15 -45.39 -9.19 14.63
C THR A 15 -45.09 -10.14 13.48
N TRP A 16 -44.79 -9.62 12.29
CA TRP A 16 -44.45 -10.42 11.12
C TRP A 16 -43.19 -11.28 11.31
N LEU A 17 -42.29 -10.92 12.22
CA LEU A 17 -41.05 -11.68 12.46
C LEU A 17 -41.34 -13.01 13.18
N THR A 18 -42.43 -13.07 13.94
CA THR A 18 -42.88 -14.29 14.65
C THR A 18 -43.87 -15.11 13.82
N GLU A 19 -44.43 -14.53 12.76
CA GLU A 19 -45.36 -15.21 11.85
C GLU A 19 -44.63 -15.93 10.70
N SER A 20 -45.37 -16.74 9.93
CA SER A 20 -44.81 -17.45 8.78
C SER A 20 -44.27 -16.48 7.73
N GLN A 21 -43.29 -16.93 6.94
CA GLN A 21 -42.59 -16.11 5.93
C GLN A 21 -43.54 -15.43 4.91
N GLU A 22 -44.75 -15.94 4.76
CA GLU A 22 -45.80 -15.39 3.89
C GLU A 22 -46.28 -14.00 4.35
N PHE A 23 -46.23 -13.72 5.65
CA PHE A 23 -46.60 -12.44 6.26
C PHE A 23 -45.43 -11.46 6.38
N TRP A 24 -44.23 -11.89 5.99
CA TRP A 24 -43.07 -11.02 6.03
C TRP A 24 -43.22 -9.90 5.00
N PRO A 25 -42.77 -8.68 5.32
CA PRO A 25 -42.80 -7.58 4.38
C PRO A 25 -41.96 -7.96 3.16
N LYS A 26 -42.62 -8.08 2.00
CA LYS A 26 -41.95 -8.31 0.72
C LYS A 26 -41.09 -7.09 0.45
N SER A 27 -39.77 -7.23 0.60
CA SER A 27 -38.83 -6.19 0.22
C SER A 27 -39.06 -5.88 -1.25
N ALA A 28 -39.50 -4.65 -1.55
CA ALA A 28 -39.47 -4.16 -2.92
C ALA A 28 -38.07 -4.44 -3.46
N ALA A 29 -37.96 -5.11 -4.61
CA ALA A 29 -36.71 -5.40 -5.25
C ALA A 29 -36.00 -4.06 -5.49
N ARG A 30 -35.17 -3.65 -4.53
CA ARG A 30 -34.32 -2.50 -4.69
C ARG A 30 -33.33 -2.97 -5.74
N ASN A 31 -33.28 -2.29 -6.88
CA ASN A 31 -32.16 -2.42 -7.79
C ASN A 31 -30.93 -1.99 -7.01
N ILE A 32 -30.32 -2.93 -6.27
CA ILE A 32 -29.06 -2.73 -5.58
C ILE A 32 -28.04 -2.75 -6.71
N ILE A 33 -27.89 -1.59 -7.36
CA ILE A 33 -26.72 -1.32 -8.17
C ILE A 33 -25.56 -1.46 -7.18
N PRO A 34 -24.63 -2.42 -7.38
CA PRO A 34 -23.47 -2.53 -6.51
C PRO A 34 -22.75 -1.17 -6.51
N PRO A 35 -22.39 -0.60 -5.35
CA PRO A 35 -21.66 0.68 -5.29
C PRO A 35 -20.25 0.59 -5.93
N GLU A 36 -19.89 -0.58 -6.43
CA GLU A 36 -18.58 -0.95 -6.97
C GLU A 36 -18.42 -0.62 -8.46
N SER A 37 -19.47 -0.21 -9.17
CA SER A 37 -19.34 0.34 -10.53
C SER A 37 -18.92 1.81 -10.50
N ARG A 38 -17.84 2.13 -9.78
CA ARG A 38 -17.18 3.43 -9.96
C ARG A 38 -16.49 3.38 -11.32
N LYS A 39 -16.94 4.21 -12.26
CA LYS A 39 -16.13 4.58 -13.42
C LYS A 39 -14.75 4.93 -12.91
N ILE A 40 -13.73 4.24 -13.39
CA ILE A 40 -12.34 4.66 -13.22
C ILE A 40 -12.20 5.89 -14.10
N GLU A 41 -12.53 7.06 -13.55
CA GLU A 41 -12.06 8.30 -14.13
C GLU A 41 -10.56 8.29 -13.96
N ASN A 42 -9.83 8.19 -15.08
CA ASN A 42 -8.40 8.31 -15.10
C ASN A 42 -8.05 9.71 -14.57
N PHE A 43 -7.76 9.79 -13.28
CA PHE A 43 -7.22 10.98 -12.65
C PHE A 43 -5.81 11.16 -13.22
N HIS A 44 -5.66 12.04 -14.21
CA HIS A 44 -4.36 12.56 -14.61
C HIS A 44 -3.86 13.46 -13.47
N ILE A 45 -3.24 12.84 -12.46
CA ILE A 45 -2.52 13.56 -11.42
C ILE A 45 -1.18 13.98 -12.03
N THR A 46 -1.11 15.20 -12.57
CA THR A 46 0.15 15.93 -12.76
C THR A 46 0.60 16.53 -11.42
N GLN A 47 0.77 15.68 -10.43
CA GLN A 47 1.40 16.04 -9.16
C GLN A 47 2.66 15.18 -9.12
N GLU A 48 3.83 15.80 -8.95
CA GLU A 48 5.06 15.07 -8.65
C GLU A 48 4.71 13.98 -7.63
N GLU A 49 4.92 12.71 -8.00
CA GLU A 49 4.57 11.59 -7.11
C GLU A 49 5.21 11.87 -5.75
N ASP A 50 4.39 12.05 -4.71
CA ASP A 50 4.85 12.30 -3.36
C ASP A 50 5.82 11.18 -2.96
N ASP A 51 6.95 11.54 -2.32
CA ASP A 51 7.94 10.53 -1.95
C ASP A 51 7.27 9.53 -1.00
N ILE A 52 7.30 8.24 -1.38
CA ILE A 52 6.68 7.17 -0.60
C ILE A 52 7.17 7.17 0.86
N LEU A 53 8.38 7.63 1.12
CA LEU A 53 8.96 7.74 2.44
C LEU A 53 8.25 8.78 3.33
N HIS A 54 7.67 9.84 2.76
CA HIS A 54 6.88 10.82 3.51
C HIS A 54 5.61 10.23 4.13
N ARG A 55 5.13 9.09 3.61
CA ARG A 55 3.97 8.37 4.18
C ARG A 55 4.27 7.68 5.51
N PHE A 56 5.54 7.62 5.93
CA PHE A 56 5.95 6.92 7.14
C PHE A 56 6.55 7.89 8.17
N SER A 57 6.03 7.82 9.40
CA SER A 57 6.58 8.57 10.55
C SER A 57 7.85 7.93 11.15
N SER A 58 8.30 6.78 10.64
CA SER A 58 9.47 6.07 11.15
C SER A 58 10.16 5.30 10.03
N PHE A 59 11.48 5.48 9.89
CA PHE A 59 12.29 4.74 8.93
C PHE A 59 12.22 3.22 9.16
N ALA A 60 12.19 2.77 10.42
CA ALA A 60 12.05 1.35 10.75
C ALA A 60 10.70 0.76 10.31
N ARG A 61 9.65 1.59 10.25
CA ARG A 61 8.34 1.19 9.70
C ARG A 61 8.41 1.11 8.18
N ALA A 62 8.97 2.13 7.52
CA ALA A 62 9.17 2.13 6.06
C ALA A 62 9.95 0.88 5.61
N LEU A 63 11.04 0.56 6.31
CA LEU A 63 11.90 -0.58 6.01
C LEU A 63 11.12 -1.91 6.03
N ARG A 64 10.34 -2.14 7.09
CA ARG A 64 9.51 -3.35 7.21
C ARG A 64 8.47 -3.45 6.10
N VAL A 65 7.81 -2.34 5.77
CA VAL A 65 6.79 -2.32 4.71
C VAL A 65 7.42 -2.62 3.35
N VAL A 66 8.52 -1.96 3.00
CA VAL A 66 9.24 -2.21 1.73
C VAL A 66 9.76 -3.66 1.67
N ALA A 67 10.26 -4.20 2.77
CA ALA A 67 10.68 -5.60 2.83
C ALA A 67 9.52 -6.57 2.55
N TYR A 68 8.33 -6.33 3.12
CA TYR A 68 7.14 -7.12 2.81
C TYR A 68 6.71 -6.98 1.35
N MET A 69 6.78 -5.78 0.77
CA MET A 69 6.51 -5.56 -0.65
C MET A 69 7.44 -6.39 -1.53
N HIS A 70 8.74 -6.42 -1.22
CA HIS A 70 9.70 -7.26 -1.94
C HIS A 70 9.36 -8.75 -1.86
N LYS A 71 9.08 -9.28 -0.66
CA LYS A 71 8.69 -10.69 -0.49
C LYS A 71 7.41 -11.01 -1.26
N PHE A 72 6.44 -10.10 -1.26
CA PHE A 72 5.21 -10.26 -2.01
C PHE A 72 5.48 -10.34 -3.53
N ILE A 73 6.26 -9.41 -4.07
CA ILE A 73 6.65 -9.42 -5.49
C ILE A 73 7.42 -10.70 -5.83
N GLN A 74 8.34 -11.14 -4.98
CA GLN A 74 9.09 -12.37 -5.18
C GLN A 74 8.18 -13.61 -5.25
N ARG A 75 7.20 -13.71 -4.34
CA ARG A 75 6.20 -14.78 -4.34
C ARG A 75 5.36 -14.79 -5.61
N LEU A 76 4.94 -13.63 -6.10
CA LEU A 76 4.22 -13.53 -7.38
C LEU A 76 5.10 -14.02 -8.54
N LYS A 77 6.37 -13.59 -8.58
CA LYS A 77 7.33 -14.04 -9.61
C LYS A 77 7.58 -15.55 -9.57
N LEU A 78 7.70 -16.15 -8.38
CA LEU A 78 7.87 -17.61 -8.24
C LEU A 78 6.62 -18.37 -8.69
N LYS A 79 5.44 -17.90 -8.28
CA LYS A 79 4.16 -18.46 -8.71
C LYS A 79 4.01 -18.43 -10.24
N MET A 80 4.38 -17.33 -10.88
CA MET A 80 4.35 -17.22 -12.35
C MET A 80 5.30 -18.19 -13.05
N LYS A 81 6.42 -18.56 -12.40
CA LYS A 81 7.40 -19.52 -12.93
C LYS A 81 7.08 -20.98 -12.60
N GLY A 82 5.96 -21.25 -11.92
CA GLY A 82 5.61 -22.61 -11.46
C GLY A 82 6.54 -23.16 -10.38
N ALA A 83 7.35 -22.30 -9.75
CA ALA A 83 8.26 -22.71 -8.68
C ALA A 83 7.50 -22.81 -7.33
N PRO A 84 7.91 -23.70 -6.43
CA PRO A 84 7.34 -23.76 -5.09
C PRO A 84 7.58 -22.43 -4.36
N ASN A 85 6.54 -21.94 -3.68
CA ASN A 85 6.66 -20.75 -2.85
C ASN A 85 7.40 -21.07 -1.55
N ASP A 86 8.24 -20.14 -1.12
CA ASP A 86 8.81 -20.18 0.23
C ASP A 86 7.68 -19.97 1.26
N PRO A 87 7.45 -20.95 2.17
CA PRO A 87 6.45 -20.82 3.24
C PRO A 87 6.83 -19.75 4.27
N CYS A 88 8.09 -19.29 4.32
CA CYS A 88 8.54 -18.30 5.28
C CYS A 88 7.92 -16.91 5.00
N VAL A 89 6.94 -16.53 5.82
CA VAL A 89 6.29 -15.21 5.81
C VAL A 89 7.08 -14.16 6.60
N GLN A 90 7.93 -14.61 7.52
CA GLN A 90 8.67 -13.72 8.41
C GLN A 90 9.76 -12.93 7.64
N LEU A 91 10.00 -11.70 8.08
CA LEU A 91 11.10 -10.90 7.57
C LEU A 91 12.40 -11.39 8.20
N THR A 92 13.38 -11.71 7.37
CA THR A 92 14.74 -12.01 7.79
C THR A 92 15.58 -10.73 7.85
N HIS A 93 16.76 -10.82 8.46
CA HIS A 93 17.72 -9.72 8.42
C HIS A 93 18.09 -9.32 6.98
N SER A 94 18.26 -10.31 6.10
CA SER A 94 18.56 -10.10 4.68
C SER A 94 17.45 -9.32 3.97
N ASP A 95 16.17 -9.64 4.26
CA ASP A 95 15.03 -8.92 3.69
C ASP A 95 15.05 -7.43 4.07
N LEU A 96 15.39 -7.13 5.34
CA LEU A 96 15.52 -5.76 5.82
C LEU A 96 16.73 -5.04 5.21
N GLN A 97 17.88 -5.71 5.06
CA GLN A 97 19.05 -5.13 4.40
C GLN A 97 18.76 -4.81 2.93
N HIS A 98 18.12 -5.74 2.22
CA HIS A 98 17.73 -5.53 0.84
C HIS A 98 16.77 -4.35 0.71
N ALA A 99 15.75 -4.26 1.57
CA ALA A 99 14.85 -3.11 1.61
C ALA A 99 15.59 -1.79 1.90
N LYS A 100 16.60 -1.80 2.79
CA LYS A 100 17.40 -0.62 3.11
C LYS A 100 18.16 -0.12 1.89
N VAL A 101 18.86 -1.03 1.20
CA VAL A 101 19.60 -0.71 -0.02
C VAL A 101 18.66 -0.18 -1.09
N SER A 102 17.49 -0.80 -1.30
CA SER A 102 16.51 -0.32 -2.27
C SER A 102 15.99 1.08 -1.95
N ILE A 103 15.72 1.38 -0.67
CA ILE A 103 15.31 2.74 -0.26
C ILE A 103 16.42 3.75 -0.53
N ILE A 104 17.68 3.43 -0.18
CA ILE A 104 18.83 4.30 -0.44
C ILE A 104 18.95 4.58 -1.95
N LEU A 105 18.89 3.53 -2.77
CA LEU A 105 18.98 3.66 -4.23
C LEU A 105 17.82 4.48 -4.80
N TYR A 106 16.60 4.30 -4.28
CA TYR A 106 15.44 5.09 -4.65
C TYR A 106 15.66 6.58 -4.32
N THR A 107 16.02 6.91 -3.09
CA THR A 107 16.27 8.29 -2.65
C THR A 107 17.42 8.94 -3.43
N GLN A 108 18.53 8.22 -3.63
CA GLN A 108 19.65 8.72 -4.45
C GLN A 108 19.24 9.02 -5.88
N THR A 109 18.44 8.13 -6.49
CA THR A 109 17.95 8.33 -7.86
C THR A 109 16.99 9.51 -7.95
N ARG A 110 16.16 9.71 -6.92
CA ARG A 110 15.17 10.78 -6.90
C ARG A 110 15.80 12.16 -6.70
N TYR A 111 16.67 12.32 -5.71
CA TYR A 111 17.20 13.63 -5.29
C TYR A 111 18.56 13.98 -5.91
N PHE A 112 19.32 12.99 -6.36
CA PHE A 112 20.67 13.18 -6.93
C PHE A 112 20.79 12.52 -8.31
N SER A 113 19.72 12.62 -9.12
CA SER A 113 19.64 11.99 -10.45
C SER A 113 20.76 12.46 -11.38
N ASN A 114 21.05 13.76 -11.39
CA ASN A 114 22.11 14.35 -12.21
C ASN A 114 23.50 13.89 -11.74
N GLU A 115 23.79 13.97 -10.45
CA GLU A 115 25.06 13.51 -9.88
C GLU A 115 25.27 12.02 -10.13
N LYS A 116 24.25 11.20 -9.88
CA LYS A 116 24.30 9.76 -10.13
C LYS A 116 24.58 9.47 -11.60
N SER A 117 23.94 10.19 -12.53
CA SER A 117 24.16 10.01 -13.97
C SER A 117 25.59 10.39 -14.37
N LYS A 118 26.13 11.51 -13.86
CA LYS A 118 27.50 11.93 -14.13
C LYS A 118 28.54 10.98 -13.55
N LEU A 119 28.32 10.48 -12.34
CA LEU A 119 29.19 9.49 -11.71
C LEU A 119 29.18 8.16 -12.48
N LEU A 120 28.03 7.73 -13.01
CA LEU A 120 27.94 6.57 -13.91
C LEU A 120 28.76 6.78 -15.20
N GLU A 121 28.72 7.98 -15.76
CA GLU A 121 29.50 8.37 -16.94
C GLU A 121 30.99 8.68 -16.63
N LYS A 122 31.43 8.55 -15.37
CA LYS A 122 32.77 8.93 -14.89
C LYS A 122 33.15 10.39 -15.22
N ARG A 123 32.15 11.27 -15.23
CA ARG A 123 32.32 12.71 -15.47
C ARG A 123 32.39 13.49 -14.15
N PRO A 124 33.13 14.62 -14.11
CA PRO A 124 33.16 15.46 -12.93
C PRO A 124 31.78 16.05 -12.63
N LEU A 125 31.47 16.17 -11.33
CA LEU A 125 30.26 16.84 -10.86
C LEU A 125 30.31 18.34 -11.14
N GLU A 126 29.13 18.97 -11.16
CA GLU A 126 29.04 20.42 -11.30
C GLU A 126 29.58 21.12 -10.05
N LYS A 127 30.23 22.27 -10.24
CA LYS A 127 30.79 23.09 -9.15
C LYS A 127 29.74 23.54 -8.13
N GLY A 128 28.46 23.54 -8.50
CA GLY A 128 27.33 23.86 -7.62
C GLY A 128 26.73 22.65 -6.88
N SER A 129 27.18 21.43 -7.13
CA SER A 129 26.64 20.25 -6.44
C SER A 129 27.10 20.22 -4.98
N SER A 130 26.14 20.09 -4.06
CA SER A 130 26.42 19.93 -2.63
C SER A 130 27.23 18.68 -2.32
N LEU A 131 27.17 17.67 -3.20
CA LEU A 131 27.91 16.43 -3.04
C LEU A 131 29.37 16.55 -3.47
N LEU A 132 29.75 17.57 -4.25
CA LEU A 132 31.12 17.68 -4.78
C LEU A 132 32.18 17.76 -3.68
N VAL A 133 31.87 18.45 -2.57
CA VAL A 133 32.77 18.56 -1.39
C VAL A 133 33.00 17.21 -0.71
N LEU A 134 32.07 16.26 -0.89
CA LEU A 134 32.12 14.94 -0.26
C LEU A 134 32.88 13.90 -1.10
N ASN A 135 33.45 14.30 -2.25
CA ASN A 135 34.14 13.41 -3.19
C ASN A 135 33.34 12.12 -3.49
N PRO A 136 32.14 12.26 -4.08
CA PRO A 136 31.19 11.18 -4.17
C PRO A 136 31.64 10.13 -5.19
N PHE A 137 31.39 8.87 -4.87
CA PHE A 137 31.67 7.72 -5.72
C PHE A 137 30.46 6.78 -5.74
N LEU A 138 30.41 5.87 -6.70
CA LEU A 138 29.40 4.82 -6.74
C LEU A 138 29.95 3.56 -6.09
N ASP A 139 29.16 2.98 -5.19
CA ASP A 139 29.47 1.69 -4.60
C ASP A 139 29.36 0.58 -5.67
N SER A 140 30.16 -0.48 -5.50
CA SER A 140 30.29 -1.57 -6.49
C SER A 140 29.14 -2.57 -6.43
#